data_AF-A0A6G1EBF0-F1
#
_entry.id   AF-A0A6G1EBF0-F1
#
_cell.length_a   1.000
_cell.length_b   1.000
_cell.length_c   1.000
_cell.angle_alpha   90.00
_cell.angle_beta   90.00
_cell.angle_gamma   90.00
#
_symmetry.space_group_name_H-M   'P 1'
#
loop_
_entity.id
_entity.type
_entity.pdbx_description
1 polymer ?
#
loop_
_entity_poly.entity_id
_entity_poly.type
_entity_poly.pdbx_seq_one_letter_code
_entity_poly.pdbx_strand_id
1 'polypeptide(L)'
;MGVVARKEDFKRIGKDGHCFDLVDFSVIQGFNVPADMTISSFKEKLTEEFGTPVQCQRLWWWARRQNNTYRVDRPLTTEEEKLSVTTLQRCNGDHLELFLEVVHTLSLPKWPKRDDALVFLKLFDPEKSQLRYVDSLYVKVSWTPSDVLHKLRSLAGFRGSESIE
;
A
#
# COMPACT_ATOMS: atom_id res chain seq x y z
N MET A 1 13.58 -14.36 0.75
CA MET A 1 13.23 -13.32 1.74
C MET A 1 12.15 -12.47 1.12
N GLY A 2 10.99 -12.36 1.77
CA GLY A 2 9.91 -11.48 1.31
C GLY A 2 9.78 -10.28 2.23
N VAL A 3 9.55 -9.08 1.70
CA VAL A 3 9.33 -7.86 2.49
C VAL A 3 7.89 -7.42 2.29
N VAL A 4 7.21 -7.08 3.38
CA VAL A 4 5.81 -6.67 3.36
C VAL A 4 5.68 -5.32 4.03
N ALA A 5 5.45 -4.28 3.23
CA ALA A 5 5.15 -2.94 3.72
C ALA A 5 3.68 -2.83 4.16
N ARG A 6 3.43 -2.00 5.17
CA ARG A 6 2.10 -1.65 5.67
C ARG A 6 1.90 -0.13 5.67
N LYS A 7 0.67 0.30 5.97
CA LYS A 7 0.34 1.73 6.09
C LYS A 7 1.16 2.41 7.19
N GLU A 8 1.58 1.68 8.22
CA GLU A 8 2.45 2.16 9.30
C GLU A 8 3.82 2.61 8.78
N ASP A 9 4.37 1.92 7.78
CA ASP A 9 5.69 2.23 7.20
C ASP A 9 5.66 3.56 6.43
N PHE A 10 4.49 3.96 5.90
CA PHE A 10 4.30 5.25 5.22
C PHE A 10 4.43 6.44 6.17
N LYS A 11 4.33 6.25 7.50
CA LYS A 11 4.52 7.32 8.50
C LYS A 11 5.94 7.87 8.53
N ARG A 12 6.89 7.23 7.82
CA ARG A 12 8.26 7.71 7.62
C ARG A 12 8.36 8.78 6.53
N ILE A 13 7.34 8.94 5.68
CA ILE A 13 7.31 10.00 4.68
C ILE A 13 7.49 11.36 5.36
N GLY A 14 8.44 12.14 4.85
CA GLY A 14 8.85 13.46 5.35
C GLY A 14 9.86 13.44 6.49
N LYS A 15 10.31 12.25 6.93
CA LYS A 15 11.40 12.11 7.91
C LYS A 15 12.69 11.75 7.21
N ASP A 16 13.81 12.23 7.74
CA ASP A 16 15.16 11.87 7.27
C ASP A 16 15.38 12.03 5.75
N GLY A 17 14.72 13.02 5.13
CA GLY A 17 14.79 13.26 3.69
C GLY A 17 13.94 12.32 2.81
N HIS A 18 13.19 11.38 3.41
CA HIS A 18 12.36 10.42 2.68
C HIS A 18 11.04 11.06 2.21
N CYS A 19 11.06 11.69 1.04
CA CYS A 19 9.89 12.36 0.47
C CYS A 19 9.33 11.67 -0.79
N PHE A 20 10.16 10.89 -1.50
CA PHE A 20 9.82 10.23 -2.76
C PHE A 20 9.26 8.82 -2.53
N ASP A 21 8.35 8.37 -3.40
CA ASP A 21 7.62 7.09 -3.30
C ASP A 21 7.01 6.82 -1.91
N LEU A 22 6.64 5.59 -1.58
CA LEU A 22 5.88 5.30 -0.35
C LEU A 22 6.73 4.79 0.80
N VAL A 23 7.71 3.93 0.50
CA VAL A 23 8.64 3.36 1.49
C VAL A 23 10.02 3.16 0.88
N ASP A 24 11.00 3.10 1.76
CA ASP A 24 12.29 2.50 1.52
C ASP A 24 12.26 1.06 2.06
N PHE A 25 12.38 0.06 1.20
CA PHE A 25 12.35 -1.35 1.61
C PHE A 25 13.61 -1.79 2.35
N SER A 26 14.73 -1.06 2.22
CA SER A 26 15.99 -1.41 2.89
C SER A 26 15.90 -1.31 4.42
N VAL A 27 14.92 -0.55 4.91
CA VAL A 27 14.69 -0.30 6.35
C VAL A 27 13.48 -1.04 6.90
N ILE A 28 12.80 -1.85 6.08
CA ILE A 28 11.67 -2.70 6.51
C ILE A 28 12.19 -4.10 6.78
N GLN A 29 11.80 -4.67 7.92
CA GLN A 29 12.18 -6.02 8.30
C GLN A 29 11.58 -7.04 7.31
N GLY A 30 12.45 -7.87 6.75
CA GLY A 30 12.06 -8.97 5.87
C GLY A 30 11.60 -10.21 6.64
N PHE A 31 10.75 -11.00 5.98
CA PHE A 31 10.33 -12.33 6.41
C PHE A 31 11.27 -13.39 5.83
N ASN A 32 11.81 -14.22 6.72
CA ASN A 32 12.50 -15.44 6.34
C ASN A 32 11.51 -16.62 6.42
N VAL A 33 11.20 -17.22 5.28
CA VAL A 33 10.18 -18.27 5.16
C VAL A 33 10.71 -19.42 4.30
N PRO A 34 10.22 -20.66 4.53
CA PRO A 34 10.54 -21.80 3.69
C PRO A 34 10.27 -21.54 2.21
N ALA A 35 11.11 -22.11 1.34
CA ALA A 35 11.07 -21.84 -0.10
C ALA A 35 9.74 -22.29 -0.75
N ASP A 36 9.17 -23.38 -0.26
CA ASP A 36 7.95 -24.02 -0.73
C ASP A 36 6.67 -23.48 -0.08
N MET A 37 6.80 -22.62 0.94
CA MET A 37 5.65 -22.01 1.63
C MET A 37 4.78 -21.26 0.63
N THR A 38 3.49 -21.60 0.57
CA THR A 38 2.52 -20.90 -0.27
C THR A 38 2.21 -19.51 0.27
N ILE A 39 1.79 -18.59 -0.60
CA ILE A 39 1.39 -17.24 -0.18
C ILE A 39 0.17 -17.29 0.75
N SER A 40 -0.77 -18.21 0.55
CA SER A 40 -1.86 -18.44 1.51
C SER A 40 -1.34 -18.78 2.91
N SER A 41 -0.34 -19.67 3.02
CA SER A 41 0.27 -20.00 4.31
C SER A 41 1.10 -18.84 4.87
N PHE A 42 1.72 -18.04 3.99
CA PHE A 42 2.43 -16.84 4.38
C PHE A 42 1.50 -15.79 5.02
N LYS A 43 0.24 -15.66 4.54
CA LYS A 43 -0.77 -14.79 5.16
C LYS A 43 -1.07 -15.18 6.61
N GLU A 44 -1.02 -16.47 6.98
CA GLU A 44 -1.15 -16.89 8.38
C GLU A 44 0.01 -16.34 9.24
N LYS A 45 1.24 -16.36 8.72
CA LYS A 45 2.39 -15.72 9.39
C LYS A 45 2.22 -14.21 9.54
N LEU A 46 1.65 -13.55 8.53
CA LEU A 46 1.32 -12.12 8.64
C LEU A 46 0.25 -11.87 9.71
N THR A 47 -0.67 -12.82 9.95
CA THR A 47 -1.61 -12.75 11.07
C THR A 47 -0.88 -12.83 12.41
N GLU A 48 0.08 -13.75 12.56
CA GLU A 48 0.88 -13.89 13.78
C GLU A 48 1.69 -12.62 14.07
N GLU A 49 2.34 -12.05 13.05
CA GLU A 49 3.23 -10.89 13.20
C GLU A 49 2.45 -9.57 13.37
N PHE A 50 1.38 -9.38 12.60
CA PHE A 50 0.69 -8.09 12.51
C PHE A 50 -0.69 -8.06 13.15
N GLY A 51 -1.22 -9.21 13.59
CA GLY A 51 -2.55 -9.33 14.20
C GLY A 51 -3.71 -9.15 13.22
N THR A 52 -3.46 -9.05 11.91
CA THR A 52 -4.50 -8.88 10.89
C THR A 52 -4.99 -10.24 10.42
N PRO A 53 -6.27 -10.61 10.61
CA PRO A 53 -6.79 -11.89 10.14
C PRO A 53 -6.67 -12.06 8.62
N VAL A 54 -6.43 -13.28 8.12
CA VAL A 54 -6.23 -13.58 6.68
C VAL A 54 -7.33 -13.00 5.78
N GLN A 55 -8.58 -13.03 6.21
CA GLN A 55 -9.73 -12.48 5.48
C GLN A 55 -9.72 -10.96 5.34
N CYS A 56 -8.97 -10.28 6.21
CA CYS A 56 -8.75 -8.83 6.19
C CYS A 56 -7.45 -8.46 5.47
N GLN A 57 -6.69 -9.43 4.94
CA GLN A 57 -5.42 -9.17 4.26
C GLN A 57 -5.61 -9.16 2.74
N ARG A 58 -5.30 -8.02 2.11
CA ARG A 58 -5.11 -7.93 0.66
C ARG A 58 -3.66 -7.57 0.36
N LEU A 59 -2.95 -8.48 -0.30
CA LEU A 59 -1.57 -8.27 -0.71
C LEU A 59 -1.53 -7.63 -2.11
N TRP A 60 -0.66 -6.66 -2.27
CA TRP A 60 -0.45 -5.94 -3.53
C TRP A 60 0.98 -6.07 -4.00
N TRP A 61 1.14 -6.24 -5.31
CA TRP A 61 2.42 -6.10 -5.97
C TRP A 61 2.95 -4.67 -5.83
N TRP A 62 4.25 -4.58 -5.69
CA TRP A 62 4.98 -3.38 -6.08
C TRP A 62 5.62 -3.59 -7.45
N ALA A 63 5.68 -2.52 -8.24
CA ALA A 63 6.29 -2.53 -9.55
C ALA A 63 7.12 -1.28 -9.80
N ARG A 64 8.25 -1.45 -10.48
CA ARG A 64 9.08 -0.34 -10.95
C ARG A 64 8.53 0.16 -12.27
N ARG A 65 8.26 1.46 -12.36
CA ARG A 65 7.77 2.11 -13.58
C ARG A 65 8.94 2.56 -14.46
N GLN A 66 8.63 2.88 -15.71
CA GLN A 66 9.62 3.38 -16.69
C GLN A 66 10.37 4.64 -16.22
N ASN A 67 9.74 5.48 -15.40
CA ASN A 67 10.36 6.67 -14.82
C ASN A 67 11.12 6.40 -13.50
N ASN A 68 11.48 5.14 -13.25
CA ASN A 68 12.20 4.67 -12.05
C ASN A 68 11.48 4.86 -10.70
N THR A 69 10.21 5.29 -10.68
CA THR A 69 9.40 5.24 -9.46
C THR A 69 9.05 3.81 -9.09
N TYR A 70 8.94 3.54 -7.81
CA TYR A 70 8.54 2.23 -7.28
C TYR A 70 7.22 2.37 -6.52
N ARG A 71 6.18 1.65 -6.96
CA ARG A 71 4.78 1.91 -6.57
C ARG A 71 4.01 0.63 -6.34
N VAL A 72 3.03 0.71 -5.43
CA VAL A 72 1.92 -0.23 -5.36
C VAL A 72 1.22 -0.27 -6.72
N ASP A 73 1.06 -1.46 -7.28
CA ASP A 73 0.53 -1.68 -8.64
C ASP A 73 -0.87 -2.30 -8.60
N ARG A 74 -0.96 -3.62 -8.40
CA ARG A 74 -2.22 -4.36 -8.39
C ARG A 74 -2.26 -5.37 -7.26
N PRO A 75 -3.45 -5.80 -6.79
CA PRO A 75 -3.53 -6.87 -5.82
C PRO A 75 -3.07 -8.21 -6.43
N LEU A 76 -2.52 -9.09 -5.59
CA LEU A 76 -2.25 -10.48 -5.96
C LEU A 76 -3.57 -11.15 -6.32
N THR A 77 -3.59 -12.02 -7.32
CA THR A 77 -4.77 -12.82 -7.68
C THR A 77 -4.87 -14.07 -6.80
N THR A 78 -6.05 -14.70 -6.74
CA THR A 78 -6.24 -15.96 -6.03
C THR A 78 -5.31 -17.07 -6.52
N GLU A 79 -4.97 -17.09 -7.81
CA GLU A 79 -4.02 -18.07 -8.35
C GLU A 79 -2.58 -17.78 -7.92
N GLU A 80 -2.18 -16.49 -7.89
CA GLU A 80 -0.89 -16.08 -7.33
C GLU A 80 -0.78 -16.41 -5.83
N GLU A 81 -1.88 -16.30 -5.06
CA GLU A 81 -1.90 -16.66 -3.64
C GLU A 81 -1.67 -18.18 -3.39
N LYS A 82 -1.90 -19.04 -4.39
CA LYS A 82 -1.61 -20.48 -4.29
C LYS A 82 -0.15 -20.83 -4.58
N LEU A 83 0.60 -19.93 -5.22
CA LEU A 83 2.01 -20.15 -5.54
C LEU A 83 2.88 -20.12 -4.29
N SER A 84 4.05 -20.76 -4.37
CA SER A 84 5.07 -20.63 -3.32
C SER A 84 5.67 -19.21 -3.33
N VAL A 85 6.16 -18.76 -2.18
CA VAL A 85 6.85 -17.47 -2.01
C VAL A 85 8.00 -17.34 -3.01
N THR A 86 8.79 -18.40 -3.20
CA THR A 86 9.91 -18.38 -4.16
C THR A 86 9.46 -18.35 -5.62
N THR A 87 8.36 -19.03 -5.95
CA THR A 87 7.79 -18.97 -7.30
C THR A 87 7.29 -17.56 -7.59
N LEU A 88 6.56 -16.96 -6.64
CA LEU A 88 6.06 -15.60 -6.77
C LEU A 88 7.22 -14.60 -6.87
N GLN A 89 8.26 -14.74 -6.04
CA GLN A 89 9.47 -13.90 -6.08
C GLN A 89 10.14 -13.90 -7.46
N ARG A 90 10.21 -15.04 -8.15
CA ARG A 90 10.80 -15.15 -9.51
C ARG A 90 10.01 -14.38 -10.57
N CYS A 91 8.72 -14.13 -10.34
CA CYS A 91 7.92 -13.29 -11.23
C CYS A 91 8.31 -11.80 -11.16
N ASN A 92 9.03 -11.37 -10.11
CA ASN A 92 9.33 -9.96 -9.83
C ASN A 92 10.83 -9.66 -9.69
N GLY A 93 11.70 -10.46 -10.33
CA GLY A 93 13.14 -10.14 -10.43
C GLY A 93 13.90 -10.28 -9.11
N ASP A 94 13.74 -11.43 -8.44
CA ASP A 94 14.52 -11.88 -7.28
C ASP A 94 14.22 -11.22 -5.93
N HIS A 95 13.31 -10.25 -5.84
CA HIS A 95 12.81 -9.73 -4.57
C HIS A 95 11.28 -9.76 -4.54
N LEU A 96 10.72 -10.30 -3.45
CA LEU A 96 9.29 -10.30 -3.21
C LEU A 96 8.96 -9.14 -2.27
N GLU A 97 8.55 -8.03 -2.83
CA GLU A 97 8.14 -6.84 -2.11
C GLU A 97 6.65 -6.63 -2.32
N LEU A 98 5.91 -6.63 -1.21
CA LEU A 98 4.46 -6.56 -1.22
C LEU A 98 3.98 -5.41 -0.33
N PHE A 99 2.79 -4.91 -0.62
CA PHE A 99 2.04 -4.05 0.28
C PHE A 99 0.85 -4.81 0.86
N LEU A 100 0.72 -4.81 2.19
CA LEU A 100 -0.43 -5.34 2.90
C LEU A 100 -1.45 -4.24 3.15
N GLU A 101 -2.55 -4.29 2.40
CA GLU A 101 -3.75 -3.52 2.66
C GLU A 101 -4.64 -4.27 3.67
N VAL A 102 -5.00 -3.60 4.76
CA VAL A 102 -5.96 -4.12 5.74
C VAL A 102 -7.38 -3.74 5.30
N VAL A 103 -8.18 -4.74 4.94
CA VAL A 103 -9.54 -4.58 4.43
C VAL A 103 -10.54 -4.89 5.54
N HIS A 104 -11.43 -3.94 5.86
CA HIS A 104 -12.50 -4.18 6.82
C HIS A 104 -13.67 -4.91 6.15
N THR A 105 -13.98 -6.10 6.66
CA THR A 105 -14.93 -7.08 6.09
C THR A 105 -16.38 -6.60 5.94
N LEU A 106 -16.74 -5.47 6.55
CA LEU A 106 -18.11 -4.93 6.55
C LEU A 106 -18.37 -3.83 5.50
N SER A 107 -17.35 -3.28 4.82
CA SER A 107 -17.55 -2.02 4.07
C SER A 107 -16.80 -1.85 2.75
N LEU A 108 -15.90 -2.74 2.36
CA LEU A 108 -15.15 -2.63 1.09
C LEU A 108 -15.56 -3.73 0.11
N PRO A 109 -15.65 -3.45 -1.21
CA PRO A 109 -15.86 -4.51 -2.19
C PRO A 109 -14.71 -5.52 -2.07
N LYS A 110 -15.03 -6.82 -2.22
CA LYS A 110 -14.07 -7.93 -2.10
C LYS A 110 -12.79 -7.69 -2.91
N TRP A 111 -12.90 -6.97 -4.04
CA TRP A 111 -11.80 -6.54 -4.91
C TRP A 111 -12.07 -5.15 -5.50
N PRO A 112 -11.05 -4.34 -5.80
CA PRO A 112 -11.21 -3.13 -6.60
C PRO A 112 -11.86 -3.48 -7.94
N LYS A 113 -12.86 -2.71 -8.37
CA LYS A 113 -13.42 -2.85 -9.73
C LYS A 113 -12.43 -2.29 -10.74
N ARG A 114 -12.61 -2.64 -12.02
CA ARG A 114 -11.77 -2.15 -13.13
C ARG A 114 -11.63 -0.61 -13.15
N ASP A 115 -12.69 0.09 -12.74
CA ASP A 115 -12.72 1.56 -12.77
C ASP A 115 -12.34 2.19 -11.42
N ASP A 116 -11.86 1.40 -10.45
CA ASP A 116 -11.36 1.87 -9.16
C ASP A 116 -9.84 2.02 -9.20
N ALA A 117 -9.33 3.10 -8.61
CA ALA A 117 -7.91 3.32 -8.37
C ALA A 117 -7.66 3.54 -6.88
N LEU A 118 -6.59 2.94 -6.35
CA LEU A 118 -6.10 3.22 -5.01
C LEU A 118 -5.08 4.36 -5.08
N VAL A 119 -5.42 5.50 -4.47
CA VAL A 119 -4.58 6.69 -4.44
C VAL A 119 -4.00 6.87 -3.03
N PHE A 120 -2.72 7.22 -2.95
CA PHE A 120 -2.02 7.51 -1.70
C PHE A 120 -1.84 9.02 -1.57
N LEU A 121 -2.21 9.57 -0.41
CA LEU A 121 -2.29 10.99 -0.16
C LEU A 121 -1.15 11.42 0.76
N LYS A 122 -0.39 12.41 0.30
CA LYS A 122 0.61 13.12 1.09
C LYS A 122 0.18 14.57 1.21
N LEU A 123 0.33 15.15 2.40
CA LEU A 123 0.08 16.57 2.65
C LEU A 123 1.42 17.26 2.90
N PHE A 124 1.65 18.35 2.17
CA PHE A 124 2.75 19.25 2.41
C PHE A 124 2.25 20.45 3.23
N ASP A 125 2.91 20.72 4.35
CA ASP A 125 2.73 21.91 5.17
C ASP A 125 3.85 22.90 4.81
N PRO A 126 3.54 23.99 4.09
CA PRO A 126 4.56 24.95 3.63
C PRO A 126 5.16 25.74 4.78
N GLU A 127 4.39 26.06 5.82
CA GLU A 127 4.88 26.81 6.99
C GLU A 127 5.95 26.02 7.74
N LYS A 128 5.76 24.70 7.84
CA LYS A 128 6.72 23.80 8.48
C LYS A 128 7.74 23.22 7.51
N SER A 129 7.57 23.42 6.20
CA SER A 129 8.31 22.72 5.14
C SER A 129 8.33 21.20 5.33
N GLN A 130 7.17 20.63 5.71
CA GLN A 130 7.05 19.22 6.08
C GLN A 130 6.06 18.49 5.18
N LEU A 131 6.49 17.36 4.65
CA LEU A 131 5.62 16.40 3.97
C LEU A 131 5.18 15.34 4.98
N ARG A 132 3.93 14.90 4.93
CA ARG A 132 3.48 13.74 5.72
C ARG A 132 2.51 12.89 4.92
N TYR A 133 2.52 11.59 5.16
CA TYR A 133 1.45 10.73 4.69
C TYR A 133 0.16 11.02 5.46
N VAL A 134 -0.97 11.03 4.75
CA VAL A 134 -2.30 11.28 5.34
C VAL A 134 -3.12 10.01 5.34
N ASP A 135 -3.46 9.49 4.16
CA ASP A 135 -4.26 8.28 4.01
C ASP A 135 -4.16 7.73 2.58
N SER A 136 -4.87 6.64 2.30
CA SER A 136 -5.15 6.10 0.98
C SER A 136 -6.64 6.08 0.72
N LEU A 137 -7.03 6.28 -0.54
CA LEU A 137 -8.42 6.39 -0.94
C LEU A 137 -8.68 5.61 -2.23
N TYR A 138 -9.75 4.80 -2.24
CA TYR A 138 -10.35 4.34 -3.49
C TYR A 138 -11.14 5.46 -4.15
N VAL A 139 -10.80 5.75 -5.40
CA VAL A 139 -11.49 6.70 -6.27
C VAL A 139 -11.91 6.02 -7.56
N LYS A 140 -12.93 6.57 -8.23
CA LYS A 140 -13.19 6.18 -9.62
C LYS A 140 -12.20 6.87 -10.54
N VAL A 141 -11.75 6.16 -11.56
CA VAL A 141 -10.87 6.75 -12.60
C VAL A 141 -11.56 7.92 -13.33
N SER A 142 -12.89 7.92 -13.41
CA SER A 142 -13.68 9.01 -13.98
C SER A 142 -13.88 10.22 -13.07
N TRP A 143 -13.50 10.14 -11.79
CA TRP A 143 -13.66 11.25 -10.85
C TRP A 143 -12.58 12.31 -11.05
N THR A 144 -13.00 13.56 -10.88
CA THR A 144 -12.14 14.73 -10.84
C THR A 144 -11.65 15.00 -9.42
N PRO A 145 -10.58 15.79 -9.23
CA PRO A 145 -10.16 16.22 -7.90
C PRO A 145 -11.28 16.87 -7.07
N SER A 146 -12.18 17.62 -7.73
CA SER A 146 -13.33 18.27 -7.08
C SER A 146 -14.30 17.26 -6.47
N ASP A 147 -14.50 16.10 -7.10
CA ASP A 147 -15.40 15.05 -6.61
C ASP A 147 -14.92 14.44 -5.28
N VAL A 148 -13.62 14.47 -5.02
CA VAL A 148 -13.01 13.92 -3.80
C VAL A 148 -12.53 14.97 -2.81
N LEU A 149 -12.62 16.26 -3.16
CA LEU A 149 -12.06 17.37 -2.37
C LEU A 149 -12.54 17.38 -0.91
N HIS A 150 -13.84 17.19 -0.70
CA HIS A 150 -14.41 17.12 0.65
C HIS A 150 -13.77 15.99 1.48
N LYS A 151 -13.53 14.83 0.86
CA LYS A 151 -12.88 13.70 1.52
C LYS A 151 -11.40 13.97 1.78
N LEU A 152 -10.70 14.61 0.85
CA LEU A 152 -9.32 15.04 1.03
C LEU A 152 -9.18 16.00 2.23
N ARG A 153 -10.05 17.00 2.33
CA ARG A 153 -10.10 17.93 3.48
C ARG A 153 -10.32 17.20 4.80
N SER A 154 -11.33 16.32 4.82
CA SER A 154 -11.65 15.52 6.00
C SER A 154 -10.46 14.67 6.47
N LEU A 155 -9.77 14.01 5.53
CA LEU A 155 -8.58 13.20 5.83
C LEU A 155 -7.39 14.07 6.27
N ALA A 156 -7.21 15.25 5.68
CA ALA A 156 -6.15 16.19 6.03
C ALA A 156 -6.36 16.85 7.41
N GLY A 157 -7.60 16.84 7.92
CA GLY A 157 -8.00 17.52 9.15
C GLY A 157 -8.38 19.00 8.93
N PHE A 158 -8.61 19.40 7.69
CA PHE A 158 -8.96 20.77 7.33
C PHE A 158 -10.43 21.07 7.61
N ARG A 159 -10.70 22.28 8.09
CA ARG A 159 -12.05 22.81 8.26
C ARG A 159 -12.54 23.33 6.91
N GLY A 160 -13.84 23.13 6.65
CA GLY A 160 -14.40 23.04 5.30
C GLY A 160 -13.95 24.07 4.24
N SER A 161 -13.67 25.33 4.60
CA SER A 161 -13.33 26.41 3.66
C SER A 161 -11.84 26.61 3.41
N GLU A 162 -10.93 25.85 4.05
CA GLU A 162 -9.49 26.00 3.80
C GLU A 162 -9.16 25.62 2.34
N SER A 163 -8.38 26.48 1.68
CA SER A 163 -7.90 26.25 0.32
C SER A 163 -6.86 25.12 0.32
N ILE A 164 -7.02 24.18 -0.60
CA ILE A 164 -5.98 23.20 -0.95
C ILE A 164 -5.49 23.63 -2.32
N GLU A 165 -4.21 23.96 -2.40
CA GLU A 165 -3.50 24.29 -3.65
C GLU A 165 -2.78 23.07 -4.22
#